data_AF-A0A7G8VL03-F1
#
_entry.id   AF-A0A7G8VL03-F1
#
_cell.length_a   1.000
_cell.length_b   1.000
_cell.length_c   1.000
_cell.angle_alpha   90.00
_cell.angle_beta   90.00
_cell.angle_gamma   90.00
#
_symmetry.space_group_name_H-M   'P 1'
#
loop_
_entity.id
_entity.type
_entity.pdbx_description
1 polymer ?
#
loop_
_entity_poly.entity_id
_entity_poly.type
_entity_poly.pdbx_seq_one_letter_code
_entity_poly.pdbx_strand_id
1 'polypeptide(L)'
;MPTPSPVDRLKNDVAHEIRKGVDLALSHGPLRRGKGMVSGMIALVLANFSMLAVLMFQFPAFLSTPKVREVLSFDAMRTVLLVAMVLCGALALTNIVFNRVRRLSAWALFWLAVAVVGSQLGVSATGHGWLPAGSLPSNMPYLGVDWFIFDLLATTLLFTTIEKLKPLRPDMPIFRKEWQTDFMYFVTGHLLVGLTLFLVYAILYGVTGMFAGVNPVGQDTLRGWFRNLPFGYALLLLMLITDFARYWLHRFYHETAIGWRLHSIHHSAESMDWISGSRTHGVETVLSTVVILAPAFLLGFSQSVINVYIVIAGVQAVFNHTNASVRLGPLRYLIVTPNFHHWHHSRDAEGLDRCYAAHFAFWDYLFGTAVKADKNKVWPDNYGVVGDYVPKGFWRQQLYPLTWSGRWTDENGVEHRENR
;
A
#
# COMPACT_ATOMS: atom_id res chain seq x y z
N MET A 1 1.04 53.81 -7.19
CA MET A 1 1.08 52.52 -7.91
C MET A 1 -0.27 52.31 -8.58
N PRO A 2 -0.34 51.90 -9.86
CA PRO A 2 -1.63 51.63 -10.51
C PRO A 2 -2.32 50.43 -9.84
N THR A 3 -3.64 50.51 -9.68
CA THR A 3 -4.45 49.41 -9.15
C THR A 3 -4.46 48.25 -10.14
N PRO A 4 -4.36 46.98 -9.69
CA PRO A 4 -4.34 45.83 -10.60
C PRO A 4 -5.62 45.81 -11.45
N SER A 5 -5.48 45.41 -12.72
CA SER A 5 -6.64 45.26 -13.60
C SER A 5 -7.61 44.19 -13.06
N PRO A 6 -8.89 44.20 -13.45
CA PRO A 6 -9.84 43.15 -13.06
C PRO A 6 -9.35 41.73 -13.41
N VAL A 7 -8.62 41.59 -14.52
CA VAL A 7 -8.02 40.31 -14.95
C VAL A 7 -6.87 39.91 -14.03
N ASP A 8 -6.04 40.86 -13.61
CA ASP A 8 -4.94 40.58 -12.67
C ASP A 8 -5.46 40.23 -11.28
N ARG A 9 -6.55 40.86 -10.83
CA ARG A 9 -7.25 40.48 -9.60
C ARG A 9 -7.77 39.05 -9.68
N LEU A 10 -8.47 38.69 -10.76
CA LEU A 10 -8.98 37.33 -10.95
C LEU A 10 -7.85 36.30 -11.00
N LYS A 11 -6.75 36.57 -11.72
CA LYS A 11 -5.58 35.68 -11.76
C LYS A 11 -4.94 35.52 -10.38
N ASN A 12 -4.80 36.60 -9.63
CA ASN A 12 -4.24 36.57 -8.28
C ASN A 12 -5.14 35.81 -7.30
N ASP A 13 -6.46 36.00 -7.39
CA ASP A 13 -7.44 35.29 -6.58
C ASP A 13 -7.43 33.79 -6.91
N VAL A 14 -7.43 33.42 -8.19
CA VAL A 14 -7.32 32.02 -8.62
C VAL A 14 -5.99 31.40 -8.15
N ALA A 15 -4.87 32.09 -8.32
CA ALA A 15 -3.56 31.60 -7.88
C ALA A 15 -3.46 31.49 -6.35
N HIS A 16 -4.08 32.40 -5.61
CA HIS A 16 -4.19 32.34 -4.15
C HIS A 16 -5.04 31.16 -3.70
N GLU A 17 -6.15 30.92 -4.39
CA GLU A 17 -7.06 29.82 -4.09
C GLU A 17 -6.45 28.45 -4.44
N ILE A 18 -5.71 28.35 -5.55
CA ILE A 18 -4.90 27.17 -5.89
C ILE A 18 -3.84 26.92 -4.80
N ARG A 19 -3.08 27.95 -4.39
CA ARG A 19 -2.05 27.83 -3.35
C ARG A 19 -2.63 27.32 -2.03
N LYS A 20 -3.73 27.90 -1.56
CA LYS A 20 -4.43 27.40 -0.35
C LYS A 20 -4.92 25.96 -0.48
N GLY A 21 -5.36 25.56 -1.68
CA GLY A 21 -5.75 24.18 -1.96
C GLY A 21 -4.56 23.22 -1.84
N VAL A 22 -3.42 23.60 -2.40
CA VAL A 22 -2.16 22.86 -2.30
C VAL A 22 -1.67 22.79 -0.85
N ASP A 23 -1.71 23.90 -0.11
CA ASP A 23 -1.30 23.95 1.30
C ASP A 23 -2.15 23.03 2.19
N LEU A 24 -3.46 22.95 1.92
CA LEU A 24 -4.34 22.02 2.60
C LEU A 24 -4.03 20.57 2.22
N ALA A 25 -3.80 20.31 0.93
CA ALA A 25 -3.47 18.99 0.43
C ALA A 25 -2.14 18.48 1.02
N LEU A 26 -1.16 19.36 1.25
CA LEU A 26 0.15 19.05 1.84
C LEU A 26 0.18 19.19 3.37
N SER A 27 -0.95 19.53 4.00
CA SER A 27 -1.01 19.75 5.44
C SER A 27 -0.71 18.48 6.25
N HIS A 28 -0.04 18.68 7.38
CA HIS A 28 0.35 17.64 8.33
C HIS A 28 0.23 18.18 9.76
N GLY A 29 0.22 17.29 10.76
CA GLY A 29 0.21 17.63 12.18
C GLY A 29 -1.01 17.10 12.93
N PRO A 30 -1.16 17.47 14.21
CA PRO A 30 -2.24 16.96 15.05
C PRO A 30 -3.61 17.45 14.57
N LEU A 31 -4.60 16.57 14.68
CA LEU A 31 -5.98 16.90 14.37
C LEU A 31 -6.53 17.91 15.39
N ARG A 32 -6.83 19.12 14.93
CA ARG A 32 -7.44 20.16 15.77
C ARG A 32 -8.92 19.86 15.99
N ARG A 33 -9.32 19.64 17.26
CA ARG A 33 -10.73 19.45 17.66
C ARG A 33 -11.56 20.68 17.29
N GLY A 34 -12.86 20.48 17.06
CA GLY A 34 -13.83 21.56 16.80
C GLY A 34 -13.84 22.13 15.37
N LYS A 35 -12.84 21.81 14.52
CA LYS A 35 -12.78 22.32 13.14
C LYS A 35 -13.52 21.47 12.10
N GLY A 36 -14.09 20.33 12.47
CA GLY A 36 -14.75 19.41 11.54
C GLY A 36 -13.79 18.61 10.64
N MET A 37 -12.48 18.58 10.94
CA MET A 37 -11.49 17.84 10.14
C MET A 37 -11.83 16.36 10.01
N VAL A 38 -12.19 15.70 11.12
CA VAL A 38 -12.52 14.28 11.13
C VAL A 38 -13.77 14.00 10.29
N SER A 39 -14.86 14.73 10.50
CA SER A 39 -16.09 14.59 9.71
C SER A 39 -15.86 14.88 8.23
N GLY A 40 -15.00 15.86 7.91
CA GLY A 40 -14.66 16.21 6.53
C GLY A 40 -13.85 15.14 5.83
N MET A 41 -12.87 14.53 6.51
CA MET A 41 -12.12 13.39 5.96
C MET A 41 -13.00 12.15 5.79
N ILE A 42 -13.83 11.82 6.78
CA ILE A 42 -14.77 10.69 6.66
C ILE A 42 -15.68 10.90 5.45
N ALA A 43 -16.24 12.10 5.27
CA ALA A 43 -17.04 12.41 4.09
C ALA A 43 -16.27 12.21 2.78
N LEU A 44 -15.02 12.71 2.70
CA LEU A 44 -14.20 12.55 1.50
C LEU A 44 -13.87 11.08 1.20
N VAL A 45 -13.52 10.29 2.22
CA VAL A 45 -13.25 8.85 2.08
C VAL A 45 -14.49 8.11 1.60
N LEU A 46 -15.64 8.35 2.23
CA LEU A 46 -16.92 7.76 1.81
C LEU A 46 -17.25 8.13 0.36
N ALA A 47 -17.06 9.39 -0.05
CA ALA A 47 -17.30 9.82 -1.44
C ALA A 47 -16.44 9.05 -2.45
N ASN A 48 -15.14 8.89 -2.17
CA ASN A 48 -14.22 8.16 -3.04
C ASN A 48 -14.55 6.66 -3.07
N PHE A 49 -14.88 6.04 -1.94
CA PHE A 49 -15.31 4.64 -1.91
C PHE A 49 -16.65 4.42 -2.60
N SER A 50 -17.59 5.36 -2.49
CA SER A 50 -18.83 5.31 -3.25
C SER A 50 -18.56 5.35 -4.76
N MET A 51 -17.65 6.21 -5.22
CA MET A 51 -17.24 6.25 -6.62
C MET A 51 -16.59 4.93 -7.07
N LEU A 52 -15.66 4.37 -6.29
CA LEU A 52 -15.01 3.10 -6.62
C LEU A 52 -16.01 1.93 -6.63
N ALA A 53 -16.94 1.88 -5.68
CA ALA A 53 -18.00 0.87 -5.63
C ALA A 53 -18.93 0.98 -6.85
N VAL A 54 -19.26 2.20 -7.28
CA VAL A 54 -20.03 2.43 -8.52
C VAL A 54 -19.29 1.83 -9.73
N LEU A 55 -17.99 2.09 -9.86
CA LEU A 55 -17.18 1.52 -10.95
C LEU A 55 -17.13 -0.01 -10.87
N MET A 56 -16.96 -0.58 -9.68
CA MET A 56 -16.95 -2.04 -9.49
C MET A 56 -18.27 -2.68 -9.90
N PHE A 57 -19.41 -2.06 -9.63
CA PHE A 57 -20.69 -2.56 -10.07
C PHE A 57 -20.93 -2.42 -11.58
N GLN A 58 -20.29 -1.45 -12.23
CA GLN A 58 -20.33 -1.31 -13.69
C GLN A 58 -19.44 -2.34 -14.40
N PHE A 59 -18.27 -2.65 -13.83
CA PHE A 59 -17.29 -3.56 -14.41
C PHE A 59 -16.93 -4.72 -13.46
N PRO A 60 -17.91 -5.51 -12.96
CA PRO A 60 -17.69 -6.48 -11.91
C PRO A 60 -16.80 -7.65 -12.34
N ALA A 61 -16.68 -7.92 -13.64
CA ALA A 61 -15.78 -8.94 -14.19
C ALA A 61 -14.30 -8.63 -13.98
N PHE A 62 -13.93 -7.34 -14.06
CA PHE A 62 -12.54 -6.90 -14.04
C PHE A 62 -12.15 -6.27 -12.71
N LEU A 63 -13.08 -5.57 -12.05
CA LEU A 63 -12.77 -4.77 -10.86
C LEU A 63 -13.12 -5.47 -9.55
N SER A 64 -13.91 -6.55 -9.56
CA SER A 64 -14.30 -7.28 -8.36
C SER A 64 -13.86 -8.75 -8.41
N THR A 65 -13.41 -9.22 -7.26
CA THR A 65 -12.99 -10.58 -6.98
C THR A 65 -14.19 -11.53 -6.98
N PRO A 66 -14.11 -12.71 -7.63
CA PRO A 66 -15.22 -13.68 -7.66
C PRO A 66 -15.78 -14.03 -6.28
N LYS A 67 -14.91 -14.19 -5.28
CA LYS A 67 -15.32 -14.57 -3.93
C LYS A 67 -16.15 -13.51 -3.21
N VAL A 68 -15.86 -12.23 -3.45
CA VAL A 68 -16.62 -11.13 -2.84
C VAL A 68 -18.04 -11.11 -3.41
N ARG A 69 -18.19 -11.39 -4.71
CA ARG A 69 -19.50 -11.50 -5.38
C ARG A 69 -20.33 -12.69 -4.91
N GLU A 70 -19.68 -13.77 -4.44
CA GLU A 70 -20.36 -14.93 -3.85
C GLU A 70 -20.84 -14.65 -2.41
N VAL A 71 -20.06 -13.89 -1.63
CA VAL A 71 -20.32 -13.68 -0.20
C VAL A 71 -21.24 -12.48 0.07
N LEU A 72 -21.07 -11.38 -0.66
CA LEU A 72 -21.90 -10.19 -0.52
C LEU A 72 -22.96 -10.17 -1.63
N SER A 73 -24.24 -10.26 -1.23
CA SER A 73 -25.33 -10.09 -2.20
C SER A 73 -25.29 -8.68 -2.79
N PHE A 74 -25.63 -8.56 -4.08
CA PHE A 74 -25.67 -7.27 -4.76
C PHE A 74 -26.57 -6.27 -4.04
N ASP A 75 -27.68 -6.73 -3.47
CA ASP A 75 -28.59 -5.88 -2.70
C ASP A 75 -27.93 -5.35 -1.43
N ALA A 76 -27.19 -6.18 -0.69
CA ALA A 76 -26.45 -5.74 0.48
C ALA A 76 -25.38 -4.70 0.11
N MET A 77 -24.63 -4.93 -0.97
CA MET A 77 -23.62 -3.96 -1.42
C MET A 77 -24.24 -2.64 -1.88
N ARG A 78 -25.41 -2.67 -2.54
CA ARG A 78 -26.18 -1.46 -2.92
C ARG A 78 -26.66 -0.70 -1.70
N THR A 79 -27.17 -1.38 -0.67
CA THR A 79 -27.57 -0.75 0.60
C THR A 79 -26.38 -0.09 1.28
N VAL A 80 -25.23 -0.78 1.37
CA VAL A 80 -24.00 -0.22 1.94
C VAL A 80 -23.56 1.02 1.17
N LEU A 81 -23.56 0.97 -0.17
CA LEU A 81 -23.24 2.12 -1.01
C LEU A 81 -24.18 3.30 -0.73
N LEU A 82 -25.49 3.06 -0.70
CA LEU A 82 -26.48 4.11 -0.46
C LEU A 82 -26.29 4.75 0.92
N VAL A 83 -26.10 3.95 1.96
CA VAL A 83 -25.83 4.43 3.32
C VAL A 83 -24.56 5.28 3.35
N ALA A 84 -23.47 4.82 2.70
CA ALA A 84 -22.22 5.56 2.60
C ALA A 84 -22.41 6.92 1.90
N MET A 85 -23.18 6.95 0.80
CA MET A 85 -23.49 8.18 0.06
C MET A 85 -24.31 9.17 0.88
N VAL A 86 -25.33 8.70 1.61
CA VAL A 86 -26.15 9.53 2.49
C VAL A 86 -25.32 10.10 3.64
N LEU A 87 -24.51 9.27 4.31
CA LEU A 87 -23.63 9.71 5.39
C LEU A 87 -22.59 10.73 4.90
N CYS A 88 -21.99 10.50 3.72
CA CYS A 88 -21.10 11.43 3.06
C CYS A 88 -21.77 12.80 2.85
N GLY A 89 -22.95 12.80 2.21
CA GLY A 89 -23.71 14.02 1.96
C GLY A 89 -24.05 14.78 3.24
N ALA A 90 -24.54 14.07 4.26
CA ALA A 90 -24.90 14.66 5.55
C ALA A 90 -23.70 15.30 6.27
N LEU A 91 -22.57 14.60 6.35
CA LEU A 91 -21.34 15.10 6.98
C LEU A 91 -20.77 16.31 6.23
N ALA A 92 -20.72 16.23 4.90
CA ALA A 92 -20.19 17.31 4.07
C ALA A 92 -21.07 18.56 4.11
N LEU A 93 -22.39 18.41 4.02
CA LEU A 93 -23.34 19.53 4.14
C LEU A 93 -23.29 20.16 5.53
N THR A 94 -23.25 19.35 6.59
CA THR A 94 -23.12 19.84 7.97
C THR A 94 -21.87 20.70 8.12
N ASN A 95 -20.72 20.22 7.63
CA ASN A 95 -19.48 20.98 7.66
C ASN A 95 -19.60 22.30 6.87
N ILE A 96 -20.25 22.29 5.71
CA ILE A 96 -20.47 23.50 4.92
C ILE A 96 -21.35 24.52 5.66
N VAL A 97 -22.49 24.08 6.18
CA VAL A 97 -23.47 24.90 6.91
C VAL A 97 -22.84 25.55 8.14
N PHE A 98 -22.07 24.78 8.92
CA PHE A 98 -21.39 25.29 10.12
C PHE A 98 -20.05 25.97 9.84
N ASN A 99 -19.73 26.27 8.58
CA ASN A 99 -18.49 26.93 8.15
C ASN A 99 -17.20 26.20 8.62
N ARG A 100 -17.25 24.87 8.68
CA ARG A 100 -16.16 23.95 9.07
C ARG A 100 -15.60 23.28 7.82
N VAL A 101 -14.27 23.26 7.63
CA VAL A 101 -13.57 22.55 6.52
C VAL A 101 -14.26 22.59 5.15
N ARG A 102 -14.88 23.73 4.80
CA ARG A 102 -15.82 23.85 3.66
C ARG A 102 -15.28 23.30 2.35
N ARG A 103 -14.00 23.49 2.08
CA ARG A 103 -13.34 23.06 0.85
C ARG A 103 -13.21 21.54 0.77
N LEU A 104 -12.79 20.91 1.86
CA LEU A 104 -12.69 19.46 1.94
C LEU A 104 -14.08 18.83 1.74
N SER A 105 -15.10 19.41 2.36
CA SER A 105 -16.48 18.97 2.20
C SER A 105 -17.06 19.26 0.81
N ALA A 106 -16.66 20.35 0.15
CA ALA A 106 -17.02 20.60 -1.25
C ALA A 106 -16.42 19.54 -2.19
N TRP A 107 -15.15 19.14 -1.97
CA TRP A 107 -14.55 18.03 -2.70
C TRP A 107 -15.26 16.70 -2.46
N ALA A 108 -15.67 16.42 -1.22
CA ALA A 108 -16.48 15.25 -0.91
C ALA A 108 -17.82 15.26 -1.67
N LEU A 109 -18.52 16.40 -1.71
CA LEU A 109 -19.76 16.55 -2.48
C LEU A 109 -19.55 16.43 -4.00
N PHE A 110 -18.43 16.93 -4.52
CA PHE A 110 -18.07 16.76 -5.93
C PHE A 110 -17.91 15.27 -6.29
N TRP A 111 -17.12 14.51 -5.53
CA TRP A 111 -16.94 13.08 -5.77
C TRP A 111 -18.21 12.28 -5.53
N LEU A 112 -19.04 12.69 -4.56
CA LEU A 112 -20.37 12.12 -4.35
C LEU A 112 -21.26 12.36 -5.59
N ALA A 113 -21.25 13.56 -6.17
CA ALA A 113 -22.00 13.86 -7.38
C ALA A 113 -21.51 13.02 -8.57
N VAL A 114 -20.19 12.85 -8.72
CA VAL A 114 -19.60 11.94 -9.72
C VAL A 114 -20.10 10.50 -9.51
N ALA A 115 -20.13 10.00 -8.27
CA ALA A 115 -20.65 8.68 -7.95
C ALA A 115 -22.15 8.53 -8.29
N VAL A 116 -22.98 9.54 -7.96
CA VAL A 116 -24.42 9.56 -8.31
C VAL A 116 -24.60 9.56 -9.83
N VAL A 117 -23.93 10.46 -10.54
CA VAL A 117 -24.05 10.55 -12.01
C VAL A 117 -23.56 9.25 -12.67
N GLY A 118 -22.40 8.74 -12.24
CA GLY A 118 -21.87 7.46 -12.70
C GLY A 118 -22.86 6.32 -12.49
N SER A 119 -23.52 6.25 -11.33
CA SER A 119 -24.51 5.22 -11.05
C SER A 119 -25.67 5.22 -12.06
N GLN A 120 -26.12 6.40 -12.50
CA GLN A 120 -27.21 6.54 -13.47
C GLN A 120 -26.76 6.20 -14.89
N LEU A 121 -25.55 6.65 -15.28
CA LEU A 121 -24.99 6.33 -16.59
C LEU A 121 -24.81 4.82 -16.79
N GLY A 122 -24.33 4.11 -15.76
CA GLY A 122 -24.19 2.66 -15.80
C GLY A 122 -25.52 1.92 -16.01
N VAL A 123 -26.59 2.37 -15.34
CA VAL A 123 -27.95 1.83 -15.51
C VAL A 123 -28.47 2.05 -16.94
N SER A 124 -28.15 3.20 -17.54
CA SER A 124 -28.57 3.53 -18.91
C SER A 124 -27.79 2.77 -20.00
N ALA A 125 -26.51 2.44 -19.77
CA ALA A 125 -25.64 1.83 -20.76
C ALA A 125 -25.80 0.30 -20.87
N THR A 126 -26.15 -0.39 -19.78
CA THR A 126 -26.27 -1.87 -19.76
C THR A 126 -27.70 -2.36 -19.97
N GLY A 127 -28.71 -1.48 -19.92
CA GLY A 127 -30.13 -1.81 -20.13
C GLY A 127 -30.73 -2.81 -19.14
N HIS A 128 -29.98 -3.29 -18.14
CA HIS A 128 -30.38 -4.35 -17.19
C HIS A 128 -30.21 -3.91 -15.72
N GLY A 129 -30.08 -2.60 -15.47
CA GLY A 129 -29.64 -2.09 -14.16
C GLY A 129 -28.20 -2.49 -13.85
N TRP A 130 -27.74 -2.27 -12.61
CA TRP A 130 -26.46 -2.85 -12.16
C TRP A 130 -26.59 -4.37 -12.27
N LEU A 131 -25.95 -4.96 -13.29
CA LEU A 131 -26.27 -6.28 -13.84
C LEU A 131 -26.50 -7.37 -12.77
N PRO A 132 -27.52 -8.24 -12.95
CA PRO A 132 -27.82 -9.33 -12.03
C PRO A 132 -27.02 -10.61 -12.31
N ALA A 133 -26.85 -11.38 -11.24
CA ALA A 133 -26.39 -12.77 -11.12
C ALA A 133 -26.38 -13.60 -12.42
N GLY A 134 -25.23 -13.60 -13.10
CA GLY A 134 -24.82 -14.65 -14.01
C GLY A 134 -23.36 -14.97 -13.68
N SER A 135 -23.04 -16.25 -13.51
CA SER A 135 -21.73 -16.74 -13.08
C SER A 135 -20.63 -16.32 -14.04
N LEU A 136 -20.08 -15.12 -13.85
CA LEU A 136 -18.83 -14.72 -14.47
C LEU A 136 -17.81 -15.82 -14.16
N PRO A 137 -17.08 -16.34 -15.16
CA PRO A 137 -16.15 -17.44 -14.95
C PRO A 137 -15.22 -17.13 -13.78
N SER A 138 -15.14 -18.02 -12.79
CA SER A 138 -14.34 -17.82 -11.57
C SER A 138 -12.84 -17.76 -11.84
N ASN A 139 -12.42 -18.20 -13.03
CA ASN A 139 -11.06 -18.21 -13.54
C ASN A 139 -10.68 -16.98 -14.37
N MET A 140 -11.58 -16.01 -14.57
CA MET A 140 -11.24 -14.78 -15.30
C MET A 140 -10.26 -13.93 -14.48
N PRO A 141 -9.16 -13.44 -15.08
CA PRO A 141 -8.28 -12.49 -14.41
C PRO A 141 -9.03 -11.22 -13.96
N TYR A 142 -8.73 -10.73 -12.76
CA TYR A 142 -9.34 -9.54 -12.17
C TYR A 142 -8.29 -8.65 -11.48
N LEU A 143 -8.57 -7.34 -11.38
CA LEU A 143 -7.70 -6.34 -10.75
C LEU A 143 -7.87 -6.30 -9.21
N GLY A 144 -9.07 -6.61 -8.71
CA GLY A 144 -9.34 -6.74 -7.27
C GLY A 144 -9.45 -5.40 -6.54
N VAL A 145 -10.22 -4.45 -7.07
CA VAL A 145 -10.45 -3.13 -6.44
C VAL A 145 -11.19 -3.27 -5.11
N ASP A 146 -12.07 -4.28 -4.98
CA ASP A 146 -12.65 -4.64 -3.68
C ASP A 146 -11.57 -4.96 -2.65
N TRP A 147 -10.56 -5.74 -3.05
CA TRP A 147 -9.49 -6.12 -2.15
C TRP A 147 -8.66 -4.92 -1.71
N PHE A 148 -8.39 -3.97 -2.60
CA PHE A 148 -7.79 -2.68 -2.23
C PHE A 148 -8.64 -1.91 -1.20
N ILE A 149 -9.97 -1.85 -1.39
CA ILE A 149 -10.86 -1.15 -0.45
C ILE A 149 -10.86 -1.84 0.92
N PHE A 150 -11.00 -3.16 0.94
CA PHE A 150 -11.00 -3.94 2.18
C PHE A 150 -9.66 -3.84 2.90
N ASP A 151 -8.55 -3.95 2.17
CA ASP A 151 -7.21 -3.84 2.74
C ASP A 151 -6.97 -2.44 3.31
N LEU A 152 -7.28 -1.37 2.57
CA LEU A 152 -7.15 0.00 3.06
C LEU A 152 -7.96 0.23 4.35
N LEU A 153 -9.21 -0.23 4.38
CA LEU A 153 -10.08 -0.09 5.54
C LEU A 153 -9.56 -0.91 6.73
N ALA A 154 -9.22 -2.17 6.50
CA ALA A 154 -8.78 -3.09 7.54
C ALA A 154 -7.44 -2.65 8.14
N THR A 155 -6.46 -2.32 7.31
CA THR A 155 -5.13 -1.85 7.75
C THR A 155 -5.22 -0.51 8.46
N THR A 156 -5.95 0.46 7.89
CA THR A 156 -6.16 1.76 8.54
C THR A 156 -6.79 1.59 9.91
N LEU A 157 -7.87 0.82 10.03
CA LEU A 157 -8.56 0.60 11.31
C LEU A 157 -7.66 -0.13 12.29
N LEU A 158 -7.12 -1.29 11.90
CA LEU A 158 -6.33 -2.15 12.77
C LEU A 158 -5.07 -1.44 13.26
N PHE A 159 -4.23 -0.97 12.36
CA PHE A 159 -2.92 -0.45 12.72
C PHE A 159 -2.99 0.95 13.30
N THR A 160 -3.88 1.83 12.82
CA THR A 160 -4.08 3.13 13.50
C THR A 160 -4.58 2.91 14.93
N THR A 161 -5.47 1.94 15.16
CA THR A 161 -5.91 1.61 16.53
C THR A 161 -4.74 1.09 17.37
N ILE A 162 -3.92 0.16 16.86
CA ILE A 162 -2.74 -0.35 17.58
C ILE A 162 -1.77 0.79 17.93
N GLU A 163 -1.44 1.63 16.96
CA GLU A 163 -0.51 2.75 17.12
C GLU A 163 -1.04 3.83 18.07
N LYS A 164 -2.36 3.95 18.27
CA LYS A 164 -2.93 4.92 19.22
C LYS A 164 -3.22 4.35 20.59
N LEU A 165 -3.43 3.04 20.71
CA LEU A 165 -3.56 2.38 22.01
C LEU A 165 -2.20 2.18 22.69
N LYS A 166 -1.15 1.83 21.92
CA LYS A 166 0.18 1.57 22.46
C LYS A 166 1.29 2.09 21.52
N PRO A 167 1.39 3.41 21.33
CA PRO A 167 2.40 4.01 20.47
C PRO A 167 3.82 3.74 20.97
N LEU A 168 4.74 3.49 20.05
CA LEU A 168 6.18 3.62 20.34
C LEU A 168 6.57 5.09 20.52
N ARG A 169 6.10 5.96 19.61
CA ARG A 169 6.29 7.42 19.66
C ARG A 169 4.93 8.13 19.86
N PRO A 170 4.55 8.49 21.11
CA PRO A 170 3.22 9.02 21.43
C PRO A 170 2.90 10.37 20.78
N ASP A 171 3.91 11.21 20.58
CA ASP A 171 3.74 12.56 20.02
C ASP A 171 3.49 12.58 18.51
N MET A 172 3.60 11.42 17.84
CA MET A 172 3.43 11.32 16.41
C MET A 172 1.96 11.52 15.99
N PRO A 173 1.64 12.54 15.17
CA PRO A 173 0.29 12.75 14.67
C PRO A 173 -0.11 11.65 13.67
N ILE A 174 -1.42 11.42 13.47
CA ILE A 174 -1.93 10.50 12.44
C ILE A 174 -1.50 10.96 11.04
N PHE A 175 -1.66 12.26 10.77
CA PHE A 175 -1.24 12.87 9.51
C PHE A 175 0.15 13.47 9.68
N ARG A 176 1.15 12.60 9.80
CA ARG A 176 2.55 13.03 9.90
C ARG A 176 3.07 13.61 8.59
N LYS A 177 4.26 14.21 8.64
CA LYS A 177 4.92 14.79 7.46
C LYS A 177 5.00 13.73 6.34
N GLU A 178 4.62 14.14 5.13
CA GLU A 178 4.57 13.29 3.92
C GLU A 178 3.58 12.12 3.91
N TRP A 179 2.59 12.08 4.81
CA TRP A 179 1.56 11.02 4.80
C TRP A 179 0.84 10.89 3.44
N GLN A 180 0.73 11.98 2.69
CA GLN A 180 0.13 12.00 1.36
C GLN A 180 0.98 11.23 0.34
N THR A 181 2.31 11.39 0.42
CA THR A 181 3.24 10.62 -0.40
C THR A 181 3.06 9.13 -0.10
N ASP A 182 2.97 8.76 1.18
CA ASP A 182 2.79 7.38 1.63
C ASP A 182 1.45 6.81 1.19
N PHE A 183 0.39 7.63 1.26
CA PHE A 183 -0.93 7.26 0.76
C PHE A 183 -0.95 7.07 -0.76
N MET A 184 -0.26 7.92 -1.53
CA MET A 184 -0.12 7.71 -2.98
C MET A 184 0.63 6.42 -3.30
N TYR A 185 1.69 6.11 -2.55
CA TYR A 185 2.38 4.84 -2.66
C TYR A 185 1.50 3.65 -2.29
N PHE A 186 0.72 3.76 -1.22
CA PHE A 186 -0.23 2.73 -0.83
C PHE A 186 -1.20 2.44 -1.97
N VAL A 187 -1.86 3.47 -2.53
CA VAL A 187 -2.82 3.31 -3.63
C VAL A 187 -2.14 2.73 -4.88
N THR A 188 -1.06 3.36 -5.34
CA THR A 188 -0.39 2.96 -6.59
C THR A 188 0.26 1.59 -6.49
N GLY A 189 0.89 1.28 -5.35
CA GLY A 189 1.48 -0.02 -5.06
C GLY A 189 0.44 -1.14 -5.09
N HIS A 190 -0.71 -0.97 -4.42
CA HIS A 190 -1.78 -1.97 -4.43
C HIS A 190 -2.35 -2.22 -5.82
N LEU A 191 -2.63 -1.15 -6.57
CA LEU A 191 -3.12 -1.27 -7.95
C LEU A 191 -2.08 -1.94 -8.86
N LEU A 192 -0.79 -1.65 -8.66
CA LEU A 192 0.29 -2.24 -9.44
C LEU A 192 0.52 -3.71 -9.10
N VAL A 193 0.40 -4.12 -7.83
CA VAL A 193 0.40 -5.54 -7.43
C VAL A 193 -0.79 -6.25 -8.08
N GLY A 194 -1.99 -5.69 -8.00
CA GLY A 194 -3.19 -6.25 -8.63
C GLY A 194 -3.02 -6.41 -10.15
N LEU A 195 -2.50 -5.39 -10.83
CA LEU A 195 -2.20 -5.44 -12.27
C LEU A 195 -1.13 -6.49 -12.59
N THR A 196 -0.06 -6.55 -11.80
CA THR A 196 1.03 -7.52 -12.00
C THR A 196 0.51 -8.94 -11.85
N LEU A 197 -0.27 -9.21 -10.80
CA LEU A 197 -0.91 -10.51 -10.60
C LEU A 197 -1.85 -10.84 -11.75
N PHE A 198 -2.72 -9.90 -12.16
CA PHE A 198 -3.60 -10.06 -13.31
C PHE A 198 -2.82 -10.50 -14.57
N LEU A 199 -1.72 -9.81 -14.89
CA LEU A 199 -0.90 -10.11 -16.06
C LEU A 199 -0.19 -11.47 -15.93
N VAL A 200 0.36 -11.78 -14.75
CA VAL A 200 0.98 -13.08 -14.47
C VAL A 200 -0.04 -14.20 -14.63
N TYR A 201 -1.24 -14.06 -14.06
CA TYR A 201 -2.32 -15.05 -14.22
C TYR A 201 -2.76 -15.18 -15.68
N ALA A 202 -2.93 -14.07 -16.40
CA ALA A 202 -3.32 -14.08 -17.80
C ALA A 202 -2.28 -14.81 -18.67
N ILE A 203 -0.99 -14.54 -18.46
CA ILE A 203 0.11 -15.22 -19.14
C ILE A 203 0.13 -16.70 -18.75
N LEU A 204 0.09 -17.02 -17.46
CA LEU A 204 0.11 -18.40 -16.98
C LEU A 204 -1.07 -19.18 -17.54
N TYR A 205 -2.29 -18.64 -17.52
CA TYR A 205 -3.49 -19.29 -18.07
C TYR A 205 -3.40 -19.47 -19.59
N GLY A 206 -2.90 -18.46 -20.32
CA GLY A 206 -2.67 -18.58 -21.76
C GLY A 206 -1.65 -19.68 -22.09
N VAL A 207 -0.55 -19.74 -21.34
CA VAL A 207 0.51 -20.74 -21.50
C VAL A 207 0.04 -22.13 -21.07
N THR A 208 -0.58 -22.31 -19.89
CA THR A 208 -1.12 -23.62 -19.49
C THR A 208 -2.23 -24.08 -20.40
N GLY A 209 -3.08 -23.19 -20.91
CA GLY A 209 -4.09 -23.54 -21.93
C GLY A 209 -3.45 -24.03 -23.22
N MET A 210 -2.37 -23.39 -23.67
CA MET A 210 -1.62 -23.78 -24.86
C MET A 210 -0.88 -25.13 -24.71
N PHE A 211 -0.44 -25.48 -23.50
CA PHE A 211 0.32 -26.70 -23.21
C PHE A 211 -0.45 -27.75 -22.37
N ALA A 212 -1.76 -27.59 -22.18
CA ALA A 212 -2.59 -28.46 -21.33
C ALA A 212 -2.55 -29.93 -21.76
N GLY A 213 -2.41 -30.18 -23.06
CA GLY A 213 -2.27 -31.53 -23.62
C GLY A 213 -0.88 -32.18 -23.43
N VAL A 214 0.13 -31.41 -23.01
CA VAL A 214 1.53 -31.86 -22.92
C VAL A 214 2.05 -31.88 -21.47
N ASN A 215 1.39 -31.16 -20.55
CA ASN A 215 1.79 -31.08 -19.14
C ASN A 215 0.58 -31.23 -18.19
N PRO A 216 -0.02 -32.42 -18.09
CA PRO A 216 -1.07 -32.66 -17.13
C PRO A 216 -0.52 -32.52 -15.71
N VAL A 217 -1.25 -31.81 -14.84
CA VAL A 217 -0.99 -31.82 -13.39
C VAL A 217 -1.38 -33.19 -12.85
N GLY A 218 -0.53 -34.19 -13.10
CA GLY A 218 -0.64 -35.53 -12.54
C GLY A 218 -0.28 -35.50 -11.06
N GLN A 219 -0.94 -36.33 -10.25
CA GLN A 219 -0.66 -36.43 -8.82
C GLN A 219 0.79 -36.84 -8.53
N ASP A 220 1.41 -37.59 -9.45
CA ASP A 220 2.80 -38.07 -9.34
C ASP A 220 3.86 -37.04 -9.75
N THR A 221 3.45 -35.82 -10.12
CA THR A 221 4.38 -34.74 -10.47
C THR A 221 4.78 -33.94 -9.23
N LEU A 222 5.94 -33.26 -9.26
CA LEU A 222 6.33 -32.32 -8.21
C LEU A 222 5.22 -31.28 -7.93
N ARG A 223 4.57 -30.79 -9.01
CA ARG A 223 3.42 -29.89 -8.92
C ARG A 223 2.22 -30.52 -8.24
N GLY A 224 1.92 -31.77 -8.57
CA GLY A 224 0.88 -32.57 -7.90
C GLY A 224 1.14 -32.73 -6.41
N TRP A 225 2.39 -33.00 -6.03
CA TRP A 225 2.79 -33.13 -4.62
C TRP A 225 2.53 -31.83 -3.84
N PHE A 226 3.03 -30.69 -4.30
CA PHE A 226 2.78 -29.38 -3.65
C PHE A 226 1.30 -29.01 -3.60
N ARG A 227 0.55 -29.30 -4.67
CA ARG A 227 -0.89 -29.01 -4.74
C ARG A 227 -1.71 -29.80 -3.70
N ASN A 228 -1.27 -31.02 -3.39
CA ASN A 228 -1.98 -31.95 -2.52
C ASN A 228 -1.48 -31.94 -1.06
N LEU A 229 -0.48 -31.13 -0.72
CA LEU A 229 -0.04 -30.97 0.67
C LEU A 229 -1.20 -30.50 1.55
N PRO A 230 -1.32 -31.01 2.80
CA PRO A 230 -2.31 -30.50 3.73
C PRO A 230 -2.10 -29.00 3.96
N PHE A 231 -3.20 -28.25 4.00
CA PHE A 231 -3.21 -26.79 3.92
C PHE A 231 -2.18 -26.10 4.83
N GLY A 232 -2.08 -26.51 6.10
CA GLY A 232 -1.14 -25.90 7.05
C GLY A 232 0.34 -26.08 6.68
N TYR A 233 0.71 -27.28 6.23
CA TYR A 233 2.08 -27.56 5.77
C TYR A 233 2.38 -26.84 4.46
N ALA A 234 1.42 -26.83 3.53
CA ALA A 234 1.54 -26.09 2.27
C ALA A 234 1.76 -24.59 2.53
N LEU A 235 0.99 -24.01 3.44
CA LEU A 235 1.10 -22.59 3.79
C LEU A 235 2.45 -22.27 4.44
N LEU A 236 2.88 -23.06 5.43
CA LEU A 236 4.17 -22.84 6.10
C LEU A 236 5.34 -23.00 5.11
N LEU A 237 5.30 -24.02 4.25
CA LEU A 237 6.33 -24.25 3.25
C LEU A 237 6.37 -23.13 2.21
N LEU A 238 5.19 -22.67 1.77
CA LEU A 238 5.10 -21.51 0.87
C LEU A 238 5.73 -20.28 1.53
N MET A 239 5.36 -19.98 2.78
CA MET A 239 5.95 -18.85 3.52
C MET A 239 7.46 -18.94 3.63
N LEU A 240 8.02 -20.13 3.89
CA LEU A 240 9.48 -20.31 3.98
C LEU A 240 10.17 -20.06 2.63
N ILE A 241 9.62 -20.61 1.54
CA ILE A 241 10.17 -20.45 0.18
C ILE A 241 10.12 -18.98 -0.26
N THR A 242 8.98 -18.33 -0.06
CA THR A 242 8.78 -16.94 -0.49
C THR A 242 9.57 -15.96 0.39
N ASP A 243 9.69 -16.20 1.70
CA ASP A 243 10.52 -15.37 2.57
C ASP A 243 12.01 -15.53 2.27
N PHE A 244 12.45 -16.74 1.91
CA PHE A 244 13.82 -16.96 1.45
C PHE A 244 14.11 -16.20 0.15
N ALA A 245 13.22 -16.29 -0.85
CA ALA A 245 13.34 -15.51 -2.08
C ALA A 245 13.34 -14.00 -1.81
N ARG A 246 12.46 -13.55 -0.91
CA ARG A 246 12.38 -12.16 -0.47
C ARG A 246 13.66 -11.70 0.22
N TYR A 247 14.23 -12.50 1.13
CA TYR A 247 15.47 -12.18 1.84
C TYR A 247 16.60 -11.86 0.85
N TRP A 248 16.81 -12.72 -0.15
CA TRP A 248 17.88 -12.51 -1.13
C TRP A 248 17.61 -11.36 -2.08
N LEU A 249 16.35 -11.18 -2.52
CA LEU A 249 15.99 -10.03 -3.34
C LEU A 249 16.16 -8.71 -2.57
N HIS A 250 15.78 -8.70 -1.29
CA HIS A 250 15.92 -7.54 -0.44
C HIS A 250 17.39 -7.23 -0.15
N ARG A 251 18.20 -8.26 0.10
CA ARG A 251 19.65 -8.12 0.19
C ARG A 251 20.25 -7.58 -1.10
N PHE A 252 19.81 -8.03 -2.27
CA PHE A 252 20.22 -7.45 -3.56
C PHE A 252 19.86 -5.97 -3.68
N TYR A 253 18.70 -5.56 -3.18
CA TYR A 253 18.31 -4.14 -3.15
C TYR A 253 19.22 -3.29 -2.26
N HIS A 254 19.84 -3.85 -1.24
CA HIS A 254 20.81 -3.12 -0.41
C HIS A 254 22.22 -3.26 -0.97
N GLU A 255 22.69 -4.46 -1.27
CA GLU A 255 24.09 -4.70 -1.60
C GLU A 255 24.47 -4.39 -3.06
N THR A 256 23.58 -3.77 -3.84
CA THR A 256 23.90 -3.31 -5.20
C THR A 256 23.49 -1.87 -5.45
N ALA A 257 24.29 -1.14 -6.23
CA ALA A 257 24.00 0.25 -6.56
C ALA A 257 22.68 0.44 -7.33
N ILE A 258 22.32 -0.50 -8.22
CA ILE A 258 21.05 -0.41 -8.98
C ILE A 258 19.87 -0.73 -8.07
N GLY A 259 19.97 -1.80 -7.29
CA GLY A 259 18.93 -2.17 -6.34
C GLY A 259 18.65 -1.05 -5.34
N TRP A 260 19.71 -0.43 -4.82
CA TRP A 260 19.55 0.61 -3.82
C TRP A 260 18.96 1.91 -4.37
N ARG A 261 19.27 2.29 -5.62
CA ARG A 261 18.62 3.46 -6.25
C ARG A 261 17.09 3.35 -6.25
N LEU A 262 16.56 2.13 -6.38
CA LEU A 262 15.13 1.87 -6.31
C LEU A 262 14.66 1.87 -4.84
N HIS A 263 15.39 1.12 -4.01
CA HIS A 263 14.98 0.82 -2.65
C HIS A 263 15.25 1.95 -1.64
N SER A 264 16.13 2.90 -1.94
CA SER A 264 16.37 4.09 -1.11
C SER A 264 15.12 4.95 -0.98
N ILE A 265 14.17 4.83 -1.92
CA ILE A 265 12.84 5.46 -1.85
C ILE A 265 12.04 4.90 -0.67
N HIS A 266 12.13 3.59 -0.43
CA HIS A 266 11.53 2.93 0.72
C HIS A 266 12.13 3.44 2.03
N HIS A 267 13.46 3.51 2.09
CA HIS A 267 14.22 4.01 3.24
C HIS A 267 14.13 5.53 3.43
N SER A 268 13.49 6.26 2.52
CA SER A 268 13.44 7.72 2.58
C SER A 268 12.52 8.26 3.69
N ALA A 269 11.79 7.39 4.40
CA ALA A 269 10.89 7.80 5.46
C ALA A 269 11.67 8.20 6.73
N GLU A 270 11.60 9.48 7.09
CA GLU A 270 12.20 10.03 8.34
C GLU A 270 11.42 9.61 9.61
N SER A 271 10.28 8.94 9.45
CA SER A 271 9.37 8.56 10.52
C SER A 271 8.54 7.33 10.12
N MET A 272 8.43 6.38 11.04
CA MET A 272 7.83 5.07 10.79
C MET A 272 6.44 4.95 11.41
N ASP A 273 5.48 4.55 10.59
CA ASP A 273 4.15 4.08 10.96
C ASP A 273 3.67 3.03 9.93
N TRP A 274 2.48 2.48 10.12
CA TRP A 274 1.95 1.41 9.30
C TRP A 274 1.92 1.74 7.79
N ILE A 275 1.73 3.00 7.40
CA ILE A 275 1.65 3.39 5.99
C ILE A 275 3.03 3.73 5.39
N SER A 276 4.02 4.10 6.22
CA SER A 276 5.38 4.44 5.79
C SER A 276 6.02 3.38 4.89
N GLY A 277 5.79 2.10 5.20
CA GLY A 277 6.33 0.96 4.44
C GLY A 277 5.80 0.85 3.01
N SER A 278 4.79 1.62 2.63
CA SER A 278 4.24 1.60 1.27
C SER A 278 5.19 2.22 0.25
N ARG A 279 6.11 3.11 0.67
CA ARG A 279 7.08 3.76 -0.23
C ARG A 279 7.91 2.71 -0.95
N THR A 280 7.61 2.46 -2.22
CA THR A 280 8.31 1.45 -3.02
C THR A 280 8.31 1.90 -4.47
N HIS A 281 9.43 1.77 -5.16
CA HIS A 281 9.49 2.09 -6.59
C HIS A 281 8.61 1.14 -7.41
N GLY A 282 7.95 1.61 -8.47
CA GLY A 282 7.06 0.76 -9.28
C GLY A 282 7.76 -0.49 -9.86
N VAL A 283 9.00 -0.34 -10.34
CA VAL A 283 9.82 -1.48 -10.81
C VAL A 283 10.10 -2.48 -9.68
N GLU A 284 10.39 -1.98 -8.48
CA GLU A 284 10.63 -2.83 -7.31
C GLU A 284 9.35 -3.58 -6.90
N THR A 285 8.18 -2.95 -6.97
CA THR A 285 6.89 -3.60 -6.70
C THR A 285 6.62 -4.75 -7.67
N VAL A 286 6.81 -4.53 -8.98
CA VAL A 286 6.62 -5.55 -10.02
C VAL A 286 7.63 -6.68 -9.83
N LEU A 287 8.92 -6.35 -9.71
CA LEU A 287 9.99 -7.33 -9.55
C LEU A 287 9.79 -8.18 -8.30
N SER A 288 9.48 -7.55 -7.16
CA SER A 288 9.25 -8.24 -5.89
C SER A 288 8.02 -9.15 -5.99
N THR A 289 6.93 -8.69 -6.59
CA THR A 289 5.72 -9.51 -6.77
C THR A 289 6.02 -10.74 -7.64
N VAL A 290 6.70 -10.55 -8.77
CA VAL A 290 7.03 -11.65 -9.68
C VAL A 290 8.01 -12.63 -9.05
N VAL A 291 9.13 -12.17 -8.51
CA VAL A 291 10.19 -13.05 -7.97
C VAL A 291 9.71 -13.80 -6.73
N ILE A 292 8.97 -13.14 -5.83
CA ILE A 292 8.52 -13.75 -4.58
C ILE A 292 7.37 -14.73 -4.83
N LEU A 293 6.44 -14.46 -5.75
CA LEU A 293 5.29 -15.33 -6.00
C LEU A 293 5.51 -16.34 -7.14
N ALA A 294 6.51 -16.16 -8.00
CA ALA A 294 6.82 -17.14 -9.05
C ALA A 294 7.00 -18.56 -8.51
N PRO A 295 7.73 -18.82 -7.40
CA PRO A 295 7.81 -20.16 -6.81
C PRO A 295 6.45 -20.75 -6.46
N ALA A 296 5.50 -19.94 -5.98
CA ALA A 296 4.17 -20.39 -5.62
C ALA A 296 3.42 -21.02 -6.82
N PHE A 297 3.47 -20.33 -7.97
CA PHE A 297 2.83 -20.77 -9.21
C PHE A 297 3.61 -21.88 -9.93
N LEU A 298 4.94 -21.78 -9.93
CA LEU A 298 5.80 -22.77 -10.59
C LEU A 298 5.77 -24.12 -9.87
N LEU A 299 5.78 -24.12 -8.54
CA LEU A 299 5.69 -25.34 -7.74
C LEU A 299 4.26 -25.89 -7.65
N GLY A 300 3.24 -25.12 -8.04
CA GLY A 300 1.87 -25.62 -8.15
C GLY A 300 1.09 -25.63 -6.83
N PHE A 301 1.41 -24.72 -5.90
CA PHE A 301 0.61 -24.53 -4.69
C PHE A 301 -0.85 -24.23 -5.04
N SER A 302 -1.77 -24.69 -4.21
CA SER A 302 -3.20 -24.46 -4.44
C SER A 302 -3.53 -22.96 -4.31
N GLN A 303 -4.52 -22.51 -5.09
CA GLN A 303 -4.94 -21.11 -5.12
C GLN A 303 -5.34 -20.57 -3.73
N SER A 304 -5.96 -21.42 -2.89
CA SER A 304 -6.36 -21.04 -1.53
C SER A 304 -5.14 -20.75 -0.64
N VAL A 305 -4.07 -21.56 -0.74
CA VAL A 305 -2.83 -21.35 0.00
C VAL A 305 -2.14 -20.06 -0.45
N ILE A 306 -2.07 -19.81 -1.76
CA ILE A 306 -1.49 -18.59 -2.33
C ILE A 306 -2.27 -17.35 -1.85
N ASN A 307 -3.61 -17.38 -1.92
CA ASN A 307 -4.44 -16.27 -1.49
C ASN A 307 -4.23 -15.94 -0.01
N VAL A 308 -4.23 -16.96 0.87
CA VAL A 308 -4.00 -16.75 2.30
C VAL A 308 -2.59 -16.23 2.57
N TYR A 309 -1.58 -16.74 1.86
CA TYR A 309 -0.22 -16.22 1.95
C TYR A 309 -0.14 -14.73 1.59
N ILE A 310 -0.79 -14.29 0.50
CA ILE A 310 -0.80 -12.88 0.09
C ILE A 310 -1.37 -12.00 1.21
N VAL A 311 -2.45 -12.43 1.89
CA VAL A 311 -3.02 -11.70 3.04
C VAL A 311 -2.03 -11.62 4.19
N ILE A 312 -1.43 -12.77 4.58
CA ILE A 312 -0.42 -12.81 5.65
C ILE A 312 0.76 -11.89 5.30
N ALA A 313 1.20 -11.92 4.05
CA ALA A 313 2.33 -11.14 3.59
C ALA A 313 2.06 -9.63 3.62
N GLY A 314 0.86 -9.21 3.18
CA GLY A 314 0.43 -7.81 3.26
C GLY A 314 0.32 -7.33 4.72
N VAL A 315 -0.36 -8.09 5.57
CA VAL A 315 -0.50 -7.76 7.00
C VAL A 315 0.87 -7.67 7.68
N GLN A 316 1.78 -8.60 7.41
CA GLN A 316 3.11 -8.57 8.02
C GLN A 316 3.97 -7.42 7.48
N ALA A 317 3.87 -7.09 6.19
CA ALA A 317 4.55 -5.93 5.62
C ALA A 317 4.15 -4.63 6.35
N VAL A 318 2.86 -4.42 6.58
CA VAL A 318 2.34 -3.26 7.33
C VAL A 318 2.72 -3.32 8.81
N PHE A 319 2.57 -4.50 9.42
CA PHE A 319 2.92 -4.74 10.83
C PHE A 319 4.37 -4.38 11.13
N ASN A 320 5.32 -4.75 10.27
CA ASN A 320 6.74 -4.51 10.49
C ASN A 320 7.13 -3.02 10.56
N HIS A 321 6.32 -2.11 10.02
CA HIS A 321 6.59 -0.67 10.00
C HIS A 321 5.80 0.11 11.06
N THR A 322 4.89 -0.59 11.76
CA THR A 322 3.94 0.04 12.68
C THR A 322 4.67 0.76 13.82
N ASN A 323 4.18 1.94 14.21
CA ASN A 323 4.64 2.72 15.36
C ASN A 323 4.22 2.07 16.70
N ALA A 324 4.64 0.83 16.95
CA ALA A 324 4.31 0.05 18.13
C ALA A 324 5.50 -0.81 18.57
N SER A 325 5.66 -1.00 19.88
CA SER A 325 6.67 -1.94 20.41
C SER A 325 6.07 -3.32 20.63
N VAL A 326 6.59 -4.31 19.90
CA VAL A 326 6.18 -5.72 20.01
C VAL A 326 7.38 -6.58 20.39
N ARG A 327 7.48 -6.88 21.68
CA ARG A 327 8.57 -7.65 22.29
C ARG A 327 8.11 -9.09 22.51
N LEU A 328 8.53 -10.01 21.65
CA LEU A 328 8.09 -11.43 21.68
C LEU A 328 9.03 -12.37 22.49
N GLY A 329 9.92 -11.83 23.33
CA GLY A 329 10.86 -12.66 24.08
C GLY A 329 11.77 -13.48 23.15
N PRO A 330 11.90 -14.82 23.34
CA PRO A 330 12.68 -15.69 22.46
C PRO A 330 12.14 -15.79 21.01
N LEU A 331 10.86 -15.55 20.76
CA LEU A 331 10.30 -15.62 19.40
C LEU A 331 10.85 -14.54 18.48
N ARG A 332 11.57 -13.53 19.00
CA ARG A 332 12.30 -12.53 18.19
C ARG A 332 13.34 -13.13 17.24
N TYR A 333 13.80 -14.35 17.52
CA TYR A 333 14.74 -15.07 16.67
C TYR A 333 14.04 -15.78 15.50
N LEU A 334 12.71 -15.94 15.57
CA LEU A 334 11.92 -16.63 14.57
C LEU A 334 11.06 -15.68 13.75
N ILE A 335 10.44 -14.67 14.37
CA ILE A 335 9.42 -13.81 13.75
C ILE A 335 9.95 -12.38 13.71
N VAL A 336 9.82 -11.74 12.53
CA VAL A 336 10.10 -10.31 12.36
C VAL A 336 9.03 -9.48 13.05
N THR A 337 9.45 -8.43 13.75
CA THR A 337 8.58 -7.49 14.47
C THR A 337 8.97 -6.05 14.13
N PRO A 338 8.15 -5.04 14.49
CA PRO A 338 8.57 -3.63 14.44
C PRO A 338 9.94 -3.39 15.07
N ASN A 339 10.19 -4.02 16.23
CA ASN A 339 11.47 -3.91 16.94
C ASN A 339 12.67 -4.40 16.11
N PHE A 340 12.46 -5.34 15.19
CA PHE A 340 13.48 -5.86 14.30
C PHE A 340 13.60 -5.01 13.02
N HIS A 341 12.46 -4.73 12.39
CA HIS A 341 12.44 -4.08 11.08
C HIS A 341 12.69 -2.56 11.13
N HIS A 342 12.49 -1.91 12.27
CA HIS A 342 12.90 -0.50 12.40
C HIS A 342 14.42 -0.34 12.33
N TRP A 343 15.21 -1.32 12.80
CA TRP A 343 16.67 -1.31 12.64
C TRP A 343 17.08 -1.37 11.17
N HIS A 344 16.31 -2.06 10.34
CA HIS A 344 16.54 -2.10 8.90
C HIS A 344 16.41 -0.71 8.26
N HIS A 345 15.40 0.06 8.66
CA HIS A 345 15.16 1.44 8.21
C HIS A 345 16.06 2.50 8.88
N SER A 346 17.03 2.06 9.68
CA SER A 346 17.89 2.97 10.41
C SER A 346 18.98 3.54 9.52
N ARG A 347 19.27 4.83 9.71
CA ARG A 347 20.50 5.46 9.19
C ARG A 347 21.64 5.48 10.21
N ASP A 348 21.45 4.86 11.37
CA ASP A 348 22.51 4.68 12.37
C ASP A 348 23.48 3.59 11.89
N ALA A 349 24.76 3.75 12.20
CA ALA A 349 25.82 2.86 11.70
C ALA A 349 25.59 1.38 12.04
N GLU A 350 24.90 1.07 13.15
CA GLU A 350 24.62 -0.31 13.55
C GLU A 350 23.53 -0.98 12.70
N GLY A 351 22.65 -0.21 12.06
CA GLY A 351 21.52 -0.70 11.27
C GLY A 351 21.75 -0.76 9.76
N LEU A 352 22.82 -0.15 9.26
CA LEU A 352 23.13 -0.10 7.83
C LEU A 352 23.34 -1.51 7.25
N ASP A 353 22.60 -1.82 6.19
CA ASP A 353 22.66 -3.10 5.46
C ASP A 353 22.44 -4.30 6.40
N ARG A 354 21.41 -4.22 7.27
CA ARG A 354 21.02 -5.26 8.22
C ARG A 354 19.52 -5.57 8.18
N CYS A 355 19.13 -6.70 8.77
CA CYS A 355 17.74 -7.07 9.06
C CYS A 355 16.82 -7.15 7.82
N TYR A 356 17.21 -7.95 6.82
CA TYR A 356 16.51 -8.04 5.53
C TYR A 356 15.23 -8.89 5.53
N ALA A 357 15.05 -9.81 6.49
CA ALA A 357 13.89 -10.69 6.50
C ALA A 357 12.57 -9.92 6.73
N ALA A 358 11.48 -10.44 6.16
CA ALA A 358 10.16 -9.85 6.34
C ALA A 358 9.22 -10.74 7.17
N HIS A 359 9.30 -12.06 7.02
CA HIS A 359 8.51 -13.02 7.81
C HIS A 359 9.34 -13.58 8.96
N PHE A 360 10.48 -14.18 8.63
CA PHE A 360 11.24 -14.99 9.56
C PHE A 360 12.62 -14.41 9.86
N ALA A 361 12.79 -13.90 11.07
CA ALA A 361 14.03 -13.24 11.49
C ALA A 361 15.24 -14.19 11.48
N PHE A 362 15.03 -15.51 11.55
CA PHE A 362 16.13 -16.48 11.59
C PHE A 362 17.01 -16.43 10.34
N TRP A 363 16.53 -15.96 9.18
CA TRP A 363 17.38 -15.79 7.99
C TRP A 363 18.52 -14.83 8.26
N ASP A 364 18.24 -13.71 8.91
CA ASP A 364 19.27 -12.73 9.25
C ASP A 364 20.26 -13.25 10.31
N TYR A 365 19.82 -14.10 11.23
CA TYR A 365 20.73 -14.75 12.17
C TYR A 365 21.60 -15.81 11.47
N LEU A 366 21.01 -16.58 10.55
CA LEU A 366 21.71 -17.61 9.78
C LEU A 366 22.76 -17.01 8.84
N PHE A 367 22.45 -15.90 8.19
CA PHE A 367 23.33 -15.24 7.22
C PHE A 367 24.14 -14.07 7.82
N GLY A 368 24.06 -13.85 9.13
CA GLY A 368 24.88 -12.89 9.85
C GLY A 368 24.53 -11.41 9.60
N THR A 369 23.28 -11.12 9.19
CA THR A 369 22.77 -9.78 8.87
C THR A 369 21.85 -9.21 9.96
N ALA A 370 21.59 -9.95 11.04
CA ALA A 370 20.79 -9.43 12.17
C ALA A 370 21.58 -8.41 12.99
N VAL A 371 20.94 -7.29 13.36
CA VAL A 371 21.48 -6.40 14.39
C VAL A 371 21.54 -7.15 15.71
N LYS A 372 22.72 -7.12 16.36
CA LYS A 372 22.90 -7.74 17.67
C LYS A 372 22.13 -6.94 18.69
N ALA A 373 21.18 -7.59 19.38
CA ALA A 373 20.36 -6.94 20.38
C ALA A 373 21.22 -6.36 21.52
N ASP A 374 21.32 -5.04 21.57
CA ASP A 374 21.83 -4.32 22.73
C ASP A 374 20.66 -4.05 23.70
N LYS A 375 20.82 -4.46 24.96
CA LYS A 375 19.81 -4.22 25.99
C LYS A 375 19.62 -2.73 26.27
N ASN A 376 20.65 -1.91 25.99
CA ASN A 376 20.66 -0.47 26.22
C ASN A 376 20.18 0.32 24.99
N LYS A 377 20.27 -0.25 23.79
CA LYS A 377 19.83 0.36 22.52
C LYS A 377 18.88 -0.59 21.79
N VAL A 378 17.60 -0.52 22.16
CA VAL A 378 16.54 -1.40 21.61
C VAL A 378 15.99 -0.88 20.27
N TRP A 379 16.11 0.43 20.02
CA TRP A 379 15.59 1.11 18.84
C TRP A 379 16.69 1.97 18.20
N PRO A 380 16.59 2.23 16.89
CA PRO A 380 17.42 3.24 16.26
C PRO A 380 16.99 4.65 16.68
N ASP A 381 17.97 5.54 16.69
CA ASP A 381 17.80 6.96 16.98
C ASP A 381 17.23 7.67 15.76
N ASN A 382 17.73 7.32 14.56
CA ASN A 382 17.38 7.96 13.32
C ASN A 382 16.88 6.98 12.24
N TYR A 383 15.92 7.45 11.44
CA TYR A 383 15.44 6.82 10.22
C TYR A 383 15.78 7.69 9.01
N GLY A 384 15.66 7.13 7.82
CA GLY A 384 15.92 7.84 6.58
C GLY A 384 17.12 7.26 5.84
N VAL A 385 17.57 7.99 4.81
CA VAL A 385 18.76 7.63 4.05
C VAL A 385 19.92 8.51 4.52
N VAL A 386 21.12 7.94 4.68
CA VAL A 386 22.33 8.73 4.99
C VAL A 386 22.54 9.77 3.89
N GLY A 387 22.52 11.05 4.27
CA GLY A 387 22.69 12.18 3.35
C GLY A 387 21.40 12.75 2.75
N ASP A 388 20.24 12.20 3.09
CA ASP A 388 18.90 12.74 2.77
C ASP A 388 18.72 13.18 1.29
N TYR A 389 19.40 12.48 0.37
CA TYR A 389 19.48 12.86 -1.05
C TYR A 389 18.27 12.44 -1.89
N VAL A 390 17.38 11.60 -1.34
CA VAL A 390 16.19 11.16 -2.05
C VAL A 390 15.19 12.33 -2.12
N PRO A 391 14.74 12.74 -3.31
CA PRO A 391 13.86 13.90 -3.42
C PRO A 391 12.51 13.65 -2.76
N LYS A 392 11.85 14.72 -2.33
CA LYS A 392 10.52 14.64 -1.71
C LYS A 392 9.40 14.61 -2.75
N GLY A 393 8.37 13.82 -2.45
CA GLY A 393 7.16 13.69 -3.25
C GLY A 393 7.18 12.53 -4.26
N PHE A 394 6.01 11.89 -4.41
CA PHE A 394 5.81 10.66 -5.18
C PHE A 394 6.46 10.67 -6.58
N TRP A 395 6.11 11.64 -7.44
CA TRP A 395 6.61 11.66 -8.82
C TRP A 395 8.12 11.88 -8.92
N ARG A 396 8.67 12.73 -8.05
CA ARG A 396 10.12 12.98 -8.04
C ARG A 396 10.88 11.74 -7.60
N GLN A 397 10.34 10.99 -6.63
CA GLN A 397 10.90 9.72 -6.21
C GLN A 397 10.77 8.64 -7.28
N GLN A 398 9.67 8.55 -8.03
CA GLN A 398 9.57 7.59 -9.14
C GLN A 398 10.55 7.89 -10.29
N LEU A 399 10.89 9.16 -10.51
CA LEU A 399 11.86 9.55 -11.56
C LEU A 399 13.30 9.54 -11.06
N TYR A 400 13.52 9.50 -9.74
CA TYR A 400 14.83 9.62 -9.11
C TYR A 400 15.86 8.58 -9.59
N PRO A 401 15.52 7.29 -9.81
CA PRO A 401 16.49 6.32 -10.32
C PRO A 401 17.05 6.69 -11.72
N LEU A 402 16.32 7.48 -12.50
CA LEU A 402 16.73 7.95 -13.83
C LEU A 402 17.63 9.19 -13.78
N THR A 403 17.54 9.98 -12.71
CA THR A 403 18.31 11.20 -12.51
C THR A 403 19.47 11.02 -11.53
N TRP A 404 19.70 9.80 -11.06
CA TRP A 404 20.71 9.49 -10.06
C TRP A 404 22.13 9.70 -10.57
N SER A 405 22.88 10.57 -9.89
CA SER A 405 24.29 10.86 -10.19
C SER A 405 25.27 10.01 -9.39
N GLY A 406 24.81 9.29 -8.34
CA GLY A 406 25.69 8.64 -7.37
C GLY A 406 26.40 9.61 -6.44
N ARG A 407 26.02 10.90 -6.43
CA ARG A 407 26.66 11.95 -5.64
C ARG A 407 25.61 12.71 -4.83
N TRP A 408 25.95 13.04 -3.60
CA TRP A 408 25.14 13.86 -2.71
C TRP A 408 26.02 14.81 -1.92
N THR A 409 25.46 15.91 -1.43
CA THR A 409 26.20 16.92 -0.67
C THR A 409 25.67 16.96 0.74
N ASP A 410 26.55 16.91 1.74
CA ASP A 410 26.14 17.00 3.14
C ASP A 410 25.82 18.44 3.57
N GLU A 411 25.37 18.58 4.81
CA GLU A 411 25.05 19.88 5.42
C GLU A 411 26.24 20.85 5.51
N ASN A 412 27.47 20.34 5.41
CA ASN A 412 28.70 21.12 5.43
C ASN A 412 29.21 21.47 4.02
N GLY A 413 28.47 21.08 2.96
CA GLY A 413 28.85 21.33 1.57
C GLY A 413 29.87 20.35 1.01
N VAL A 414 30.17 19.24 1.70
CA VAL A 414 31.09 18.21 1.20
C VAL A 414 30.33 17.27 0.27
N GLU A 415 30.86 17.09 -0.94
CA GLU A 415 30.32 16.13 -1.90
C GLU A 415 30.79 14.72 -1.55
N HIS A 416 29.82 13.85 -1.28
CA HIS A 416 30.01 12.43 -1.07
C HIS A 416 29.61 11.68 -2.33
N ARG A 417 30.33 10.60 -2.61
CA ARG A 417 29.94 9.64 -3.63
C ARG A 417 29.39 8.41 -2.93
N GLU A 418 28.23 7.95 -3.37
CA GLU A 418 27.73 6.65 -2.94
C GLU A 418 28.68 5.57 -3.49
N ASN A 419 29.53 5.06 -2.61
CA ASN A 419 30.39 3.91 -2.84
C ASN A 419 29.73 2.71 -2.15
N ARG A 420 28.67 2.17 -2.76
CA ARG A 420 28.20 0.82 -2.40
C ARG A 420 29.08 -0.21 -3.08
#